data_AF-A0A4R6YN16-F1
#
_entry.id   AF-A0A4R6YN16-F1
#
_cell.length_a   1.000
_cell.length_b   1.000
_cell.length_c   1.000
_cell.angle_alpha   90.00
_cell.angle_beta   90.00
_cell.angle_gamma   90.00
#
_symmetry.space_group_name_H-M   'P 1'
#
loop_
_entity.id
_entity.type
_entity.pdbx_description
1 polymer ?
#
loop_
_entity_poly.entity_id
_entity_poly.type
_entity_poly.pdbx_seq_one_letter_code
_entity_poly.pdbx_strand_id
1 'polypeptide(L)'
;MSSCISGLCAGLLALVAVDGRSQPLPPSLPPHDFSYSVYVDMARAHVEQQGERDLLQRLIARDPQGLLIRFPPGSEARVSVHLKSGVLRYAADDRDEVHLPDKREWRRDNPRIVLSVRPVELALDF
;
A
#
# COMPACT_ATOMS: atom_id res chain seq x y z
N MET A 1 -36.01 8.73 47.65
CA MET A 1 -34.56 8.67 47.89
C MET A 1 -33.97 7.87 46.72
N SER A 2 -33.47 8.49 45.64
CA SER A 2 -32.17 9.21 45.51
C SER A 2 -31.00 8.24 45.79
N SER A 3 -29.98 7.96 44.97
CA SER A 3 -29.36 8.48 43.72
C SER A 3 -28.45 7.35 43.16
N CYS A 4 -28.35 7.06 41.86
CA CYS A 4 -27.44 7.57 40.79
C CYS A 4 -25.92 7.40 41.00
N ILE A 5 -25.22 7.03 39.90
CA ILE A 5 -23.80 7.26 39.46
C ILE A 5 -23.28 5.95 38.81
N SER A 6 -22.65 5.87 37.63
CA SER A 6 -22.34 6.76 36.50
C SER A 6 -21.70 5.85 35.43
N GLY A 7 -21.88 6.16 34.15
CA GLY A 7 -21.13 5.46 33.10
C GLY A 7 -21.64 5.72 31.69
N LEU A 8 -21.65 6.99 31.27
CA LEU A 8 -21.79 7.38 29.88
C LEU A 8 -20.66 6.74 29.04
N CYS A 9 -21.02 5.95 28.05
CA CYS A 9 -20.26 5.87 26.80
C CYS A 9 -21.23 6.21 25.68
N ALA A 10 -21.22 7.49 25.31
CA ALA A 10 -21.73 7.98 24.05
C ALA A 10 -20.84 7.42 22.93
N GLY A 11 -21.27 6.32 22.32
CA GLY A 11 -20.72 5.81 21.07
C GLY A 11 -21.81 5.90 20.01
N LEU A 12 -21.71 6.95 19.18
CA LEU A 12 -22.57 7.25 18.06
C LEU A 12 -22.73 6.02 17.13
N LEU A 13 -23.80 5.23 17.32
CA LEU A 13 -24.21 4.17 16.42
C LEU A 13 -24.88 4.82 15.19
N ALA A 14 -24.10 5.05 14.15
CA ALA A 14 -24.66 5.27 12.82
C ALA A 14 -25.14 3.91 12.27
N LEU A 15 -26.44 3.64 12.43
CA LEU A 15 -27.14 2.58 11.71
C LEU A 15 -27.42 3.06 10.29
N VAL A 16 -26.96 2.33 9.28
CA VAL A 16 -27.59 2.35 7.95
C VAL A 16 -27.96 0.92 7.55
N ALA A 17 -29.20 0.79 7.10
CA ALA A 17 -29.91 -0.43 6.84
C ALA A 17 -29.41 -1.19 5.59
N VAL A 18 -29.72 -2.49 5.60
CA VAL A 18 -29.62 -3.49 4.53
C VAL A 18 -29.94 -2.93 3.14
N ASP A 19 -28.92 -2.76 2.30
CA ASP A 19 -28.80 -3.16 0.88
C ASP A 19 -27.43 -2.67 0.35
N GLY A 20 -26.61 -3.52 -0.29
CA GLY A 20 -25.27 -3.13 -0.79
C GLY A 20 -24.18 -2.99 0.30
N ARG A 21 -23.44 -4.07 0.55
CA ARG A 21 -22.45 -4.20 1.64
C ARG A 21 -21.24 -3.24 1.48
N SER A 22 -21.32 -2.04 2.05
CA SER A 22 -20.14 -1.30 2.51
C SER A 22 -19.68 -1.89 3.83
N GLN A 23 -19.04 -3.06 3.75
CA GLN A 23 -18.26 -3.57 4.87
C GLN A 23 -17.12 -2.57 5.10
N PRO A 24 -16.90 -2.04 6.33
CA PRO A 24 -15.66 -1.35 6.61
C PRO A 24 -14.57 -2.37 6.31
N LEU A 25 -13.76 -2.10 5.26
CA LEU A 25 -12.68 -3.00 4.91
C LEU A 25 -11.89 -3.21 6.20
N PRO A 26 -11.70 -4.47 6.68
CA PRO A 26 -10.65 -4.70 7.68
C PRO A 26 -9.37 -4.05 7.12
N PRO A 27 -8.44 -3.53 7.93
CA PRO A 27 -7.18 -2.98 7.42
C PRO A 27 -6.62 -4.03 6.45
N SER A 28 -6.72 -3.76 5.16
CA SER A 28 -6.71 -4.83 4.16
C SER A 28 -5.28 -5.29 4.11
N LEU A 29 -5.01 -6.47 4.70
CA LEU A 29 -3.70 -7.07 4.66
C LEU A 29 -3.21 -7.03 3.21
N PRO A 30 -2.00 -6.51 2.97
CA PRO A 30 -1.54 -6.29 1.62
C PRO A 30 -1.55 -7.63 0.85
N PRO A 31 -1.92 -7.58 -0.44
CA PRO A 31 -2.16 -8.78 -1.22
C PRO A 31 -0.87 -9.55 -1.45
N HIS A 32 -1.00 -10.88 -1.59
CA HIS A 32 0.12 -11.78 -1.89
C HIS A 32 0.53 -11.72 -3.37
N ASP A 33 -0.38 -11.24 -4.22
CA ASP A 33 -0.14 -10.95 -5.63
C ASP A 33 -0.93 -9.71 -6.06
N PHE A 34 -0.34 -8.89 -6.92
CA PHE A 34 -0.96 -7.67 -7.42
C PHE A 34 -0.35 -7.24 -8.75
N SER A 35 -1.02 -6.35 -9.47
CA SER A 35 -0.51 -5.76 -10.69
C SER A 35 0.31 -4.50 -10.39
N TYR A 36 1.29 -4.20 -11.24
CA TYR A 36 2.14 -3.01 -11.10
C TYR A 36 1.36 -1.67 -11.04
N SER A 37 0.11 -1.66 -11.50
CA SER A 37 -0.82 -0.53 -11.34
C SER A 37 -0.97 -0.07 -9.89
N VAL A 38 -0.79 -0.95 -8.89
CA VAL A 38 -0.79 -0.55 -7.47
C VAL A 38 0.25 0.53 -7.18
N TYR A 39 1.49 0.38 -7.68
CA TYR A 39 2.51 1.42 -7.56
C TYR A 39 2.09 2.70 -8.29
N VAL A 40 1.52 2.58 -9.49
CA VAL A 40 1.08 3.74 -10.29
C VAL A 40 -0.01 4.53 -9.55
N ASP A 41 -0.95 3.84 -8.91
CA ASP A 41 -2.03 4.45 -8.15
C ASP A 41 -1.50 5.12 -6.87
N MET A 42 -0.57 4.47 -6.15
CA MET A 42 0.11 5.06 -4.98
C MET A 42 0.91 6.31 -5.37
N ALA A 43 1.69 6.24 -6.45
CA ALA A 43 2.49 7.36 -6.93
C ALA A 43 1.60 8.52 -7.39
N ARG A 44 0.47 8.23 -8.06
CA ARG A 44 -0.51 9.25 -8.44
C ARG A 44 -1.13 9.90 -7.21
N ALA A 45 -1.59 9.12 -6.24
CA ALA A 45 -2.17 9.64 -5.01
C ALA A 45 -1.18 10.55 -4.26
N HIS A 46 0.11 10.20 -4.27
CA HIS A 46 1.16 11.04 -3.69
C HIS A 46 1.30 12.39 -4.41
N VAL A 47 1.33 12.39 -5.76
CA VAL A 47 1.41 13.63 -6.55
C VAL A 47 0.15 14.48 -6.38
N GLU A 48 -1.03 13.87 -6.33
CA GLU A 48 -2.30 14.57 -6.09
C GLU A 48 -2.30 15.26 -4.72
N GLN A 49 -1.84 14.57 -3.67
CA GLN A 49 -1.67 15.15 -2.33
C GLN A 49 -0.64 16.28 -2.30
N GLN A 50 0.44 16.20 -3.10
CA GLN A 50 1.37 17.32 -3.25
C GLN A 50 0.72 18.50 -3.98
N GLY A 51 -0.19 18.24 -4.92
CA GLY A 51 -1.01 19.24 -5.60
C GLY A 51 -1.93 20.05 -4.69
N GLU A 52 -2.13 19.63 -3.45
CA GLU A 52 -2.85 20.38 -2.41
C GLU A 52 -1.91 21.22 -1.51
N ARG A 53 -0.59 21.05 -1.62
CA ARG A 53 0.42 21.75 -0.82
C ARG A 53 0.85 23.08 -1.42
N ASP A 54 1.47 23.94 -0.61
CA ASP A 54 2.05 25.22 -1.04
C ASP A 54 3.11 25.06 -2.13
N LEU A 55 3.26 26.09 -2.97
CA LEU A 55 4.11 26.08 -4.17
C LEU A 55 5.58 25.76 -3.86
N LEU A 56 6.11 26.24 -2.73
CA LEU A 56 7.46 25.92 -2.25
C LEU A 56 7.60 24.44 -1.85
N GLN A 57 6.57 23.84 -1.25
CA GLN A 57 6.59 22.44 -0.85
C GLN A 57 6.55 21.51 -2.06
N ARG A 58 5.91 21.91 -3.17
CA ARG A 58 5.91 21.16 -4.43
C ARG A 58 7.28 21.14 -5.10
N LEU A 59 7.99 22.28 -5.09
CA LEU A 59 9.29 22.41 -5.76
C LEU A 59 10.40 21.55 -5.12
N ILE A 60 10.29 21.26 -3.83
CA ILE A 60 11.28 20.43 -3.10
C ILE A 60 10.84 18.97 -2.96
N ALA A 61 9.63 18.63 -3.43
CA ALA A 61 9.11 17.28 -3.27
C ALA A 61 9.85 16.31 -4.19
N ARG A 62 10.19 15.13 -3.66
CA ARG A 62 10.86 14.09 -4.43
C ARG A 62 9.82 13.22 -5.13
N ASP A 63 10.09 12.88 -6.39
CA ASP A 63 9.32 11.88 -7.10
C ASP A 63 9.68 10.48 -6.59
N PRO A 64 8.69 9.57 -6.46
CA PRO A 64 8.96 8.21 -6.06
C PRO A 64 9.72 7.46 -7.15
N GLN A 65 10.83 6.85 -6.78
CA GLN A 65 11.73 6.08 -7.64
C GLN A 65 11.31 4.62 -7.79
N GLY A 66 10.37 4.13 -6.98
CA GLY A 66 9.95 2.73 -7.00
C GLY A 66 8.92 2.35 -5.94
N LEU A 67 8.70 1.05 -5.84
CA LEU A 67 7.87 0.44 -4.80
C LEU A 67 8.77 -0.24 -3.76
N LEU A 68 8.62 0.16 -2.51
CA LEU A 68 9.19 -0.52 -1.35
C LEU A 68 8.20 -1.55 -0.83
N ILE A 69 8.67 -2.79 -0.66
CA ILE A 69 7.89 -3.89 -0.07
C ILE A 69 8.62 -4.35 1.18
N ARG A 70 7.96 -4.25 2.34
CA ARG A 70 8.52 -4.72 3.61
C ARG A 70 7.90 -6.05 4.01
N PHE A 71 8.74 -6.99 4.43
CA PHE A 71 8.31 -8.31 4.86
C PHE A 71 8.46 -8.49 6.37
N PRO A 72 7.85 -9.54 6.95
CA PRO A 72 8.07 -9.88 8.35
C PRO A 72 9.56 -10.17 8.60
N PRO A 73 10.10 -9.83 9.78
CA PRO A 73 11.52 -9.97 10.06
C PRO A 73 11.98 -11.43 10.01
N GLY A 74 13.15 -11.66 9.42
CA GLY A 74 13.73 -12.99 9.24
C GLY A 74 12.98 -13.84 8.20
N SER A 75 12.26 -13.21 7.29
CA SER A 75 11.57 -13.92 6.21
C SER A 75 12.51 -14.09 5.02
N GLU A 76 12.61 -15.30 4.46
CA GLU A 76 13.29 -15.52 3.17
C GLU A 76 12.38 -15.06 2.00
N ALA A 77 11.85 -13.84 2.10
CA ALA A 77 10.87 -13.31 1.16
C ALA A 77 11.49 -13.08 -0.22
N ARG A 78 10.69 -13.35 -1.25
CA ARG A 78 11.06 -13.21 -2.65
C ARG A 78 9.91 -12.59 -3.41
N VAL A 79 10.23 -11.80 -4.41
CA VAL A 79 9.27 -11.14 -5.30
C VAL A 79 9.53 -11.57 -6.71
N SER A 80 8.51 -12.08 -7.38
CA SER A 80 8.54 -12.47 -8.80
C SER A 80 7.74 -11.48 -9.62
N VAL A 81 8.37 -10.82 -10.59
CA VAL A 81 7.73 -9.92 -11.54
C VAL A 81 7.57 -10.65 -12.87
N HIS A 82 6.33 -10.92 -13.24
CA HIS A 82 5.98 -11.64 -14.46
C HIS A 82 5.87 -10.68 -15.64
N LEU A 83 6.97 -10.54 -16.38
CA LEU A 83 7.05 -9.74 -17.59
C LEU A 83 6.70 -10.60 -18.82
N LYS A 84 6.39 -9.94 -19.94
CA LYS A 84 6.25 -10.61 -21.25
C LYS A 84 7.56 -11.29 -21.69
N SER A 85 8.71 -10.75 -21.29
CA SER A 85 10.04 -11.28 -21.61
C SER A 85 10.51 -12.40 -20.69
N GLY A 86 9.79 -12.70 -19.61
CA GLY A 86 10.17 -13.69 -18.61
C GLY A 86 9.88 -13.25 -17.18
N VAL A 87 10.38 -14.01 -16.21
CA VAL A 87 10.17 -13.73 -14.78
C VAL A 87 11.44 -13.15 -14.18
N LEU A 88 11.36 -11.92 -13.66
CA LEU A 88 12.41 -11.35 -12.81
C LEU A 88 12.16 -11.72 -11.37
N ARG A 89 13.22 -11.99 -10.61
CA ARG A 89 13.15 -12.36 -9.20
C ARG A 89 14.02 -11.45 -8.37
N TYR A 90 13.45 -10.96 -7.28
CA TYR A 90 14.10 -10.16 -6.25
C TYR A 90 14.04 -10.94 -4.94
N ALA A 91 15.10 -10.88 -4.15
CA ALA A 91 15.13 -11.39 -2.79
C ALA A 91 15.09 -10.21 -1.82
N ALA A 92 14.47 -10.39 -0.66
CA ALA A 92 14.56 -9.43 0.41
C ALA A 92 16.02 -9.26 0.87
N ASP A 93 16.39 -8.04 1.21
CA ASP A 93 17.71 -7.70 1.72
C ASP A 93 17.85 -8.00 3.22
N ASP A 94 18.92 -7.52 3.85
CA ASP A 94 19.20 -7.70 5.27
C ASP A 94 18.21 -6.98 6.20
N ARG A 95 17.33 -6.14 5.64
CA ARG A 95 16.28 -5.41 6.37
C ARG A 95 14.89 -6.01 6.13
N ASP A 96 14.82 -7.16 5.47
CA ASP A 96 13.57 -7.77 5.03
C ASP A 96 12.79 -6.87 4.05
N GLU A 97 13.51 -6.06 3.25
CA GLU A 97 12.94 -5.12 2.29
C GLU A 97 13.24 -5.54 0.83
N VAL A 98 12.30 -5.25 -0.07
CA VAL A 98 12.52 -5.35 -1.52
C VAL A 98 12.18 -4.01 -2.17
N HIS A 99 13.15 -3.49 -2.91
CA HIS A 99 13.02 -2.29 -3.72
C HIS A 99 12.76 -2.69 -5.17
N LEU A 100 11.53 -2.46 -5.65
CA LEU A 100 11.19 -2.61 -7.06
C LEU A 100 11.36 -1.25 -7.77
N PRO A 101 12.29 -1.15 -8.73
CA PRO A 101 12.55 0.12 -9.40
C PRO A 101 11.38 0.52 -10.29
N ASP A 102 11.14 1.83 -10.42
CA ASP A 102 10.17 2.32 -11.38
C ASP A 102 10.71 2.20 -12.81
N LYS A 103 9.94 1.53 -13.66
CA LYS A 103 10.28 1.32 -15.07
C LYS A 103 9.12 1.70 -15.98
N ARG A 104 9.43 2.51 -16.99
CA ARG A 104 8.45 2.98 -17.99
C ARG A 104 7.77 1.81 -18.69
N GLU A 105 8.51 0.76 -19.02
CA GLU A 105 7.98 -0.45 -19.62
C GLU A 105 6.99 -1.18 -18.70
N TRP A 106 7.21 -1.18 -17.39
CA TRP A 106 6.31 -1.83 -16.43
C TRP A 106 5.03 -1.02 -16.23
N ARG A 107 5.12 0.32 -16.21
CA ARG A 107 3.93 1.19 -16.22
C ARG A 107 3.02 0.91 -17.42
N ARG A 108 3.62 0.62 -18.58
CA ARG A 108 2.87 0.30 -19.82
C ARG A 108 2.33 -1.12 -19.83
N ASP A 109 3.18 -2.11 -19.53
CA ASP A 109 2.84 -3.53 -19.67
C ASP A 109 2.08 -4.08 -18.46
N ASN A 110 2.04 -3.34 -17.35
CA ASN A 110 1.37 -3.64 -16.09
C ASN A 110 1.60 -5.09 -15.63
N PRO A 111 2.87 -5.49 -15.39
CA PRO A 111 3.18 -6.87 -15.06
C PRO A 111 2.56 -7.29 -13.72
N ARG A 112 2.32 -8.59 -13.59
CA ARG A 112 1.88 -9.18 -12.32
C ARG A 112 3.08 -9.39 -11.41
N ILE A 113 2.94 -8.96 -10.16
CA ILE A 113 3.88 -9.14 -9.08
C ILE A 113 3.33 -10.22 -8.15
N VAL A 114 4.15 -11.21 -7.84
CA VAL A 114 3.81 -12.31 -6.92
C VAL A 114 4.86 -12.34 -5.82
N LEU A 115 4.40 -12.33 -4.58
CA LEU A 115 5.26 -12.37 -3.40
C LEU A 115 5.32 -13.81 -2.88
N SER A 116 6.45 -14.26 -2.33
CA SER A 116 6.51 -15.58 -1.69
C SER A 116 5.88 -15.56 -0.31
N VAL A 117 6.03 -14.44 0.40
CA VAL A 117 5.52 -14.20 1.76
C VAL A 117 4.57 -13.00 1.70
N ARG A 118 3.55 -12.98 2.56
CA ARG A 118 2.66 -11.83 2.68
C ARG A 118 3.46 -10.65 3.25
N PRO A 119 3.43 -9.46 2.62
CA PRO A 119 4.20 -8.34 3.12
C PRO A 119 3.49 -7.74 4.34
N VAL A 120 4.25 -6.99 5.12
CA VAL A 120 3.73 -6.15 6.20
C VAL A 120 3.26 -4.82 5.64
N GLU A 121 3.99 -4.28 4.67
CA GLU A 121 3.76 -2.94 4.13
C GLU A 121 4.14 -2.85 2.64
N LEU A 122 3.40 -2.02 1.92
CA LEU A 122 3.74 -1.51 0.59
C LEU A 122 3.86 0.02 0.70
N ALA A 123 5.00 0.57 0.29
CA ALA A 123 5.29 2.00 0.38
C ALA A 123 5.95 2.52 -0.90
N LEU A 124 5.97 3.85 -1.07
CA LEU A 124 6.74 4.48 -2.14
C LEU A 124 8.22 4.58 -1.72
N ASP A 125 9.10 4.28 -2.66
CA ASP A 125 10.55 4.45 -2.53
C ASP A 125 10.97 5.79 -3.16
N PHE A 126 11.90 6.55 -2.55
CA PHE A 126 12.21 7.96 -2.89
C PHE A 126 13.70 8.27 -3.00
#